data_AF-A0A931F9F2-F1
#
_entry.id   AF-A0A931F9F2-F1
#
_cell.length_a   1.000
_cell.length_b   1.000
_cell.length_c   1.000
_cell.angle_alpha   90.00
_cell.angle_beta   90.00
_cell.angle_gamma   90.00
#
_symmetry.space_group_name_H-M   'P 1'
#
loop_
_entity.id
_entity.type
_entity.pdbx_description
1 polymer ?
#
loop_
_entity_poly.entity_id
_entity_poly.type
_entity_poly.pdbx_seq_one_letter_code
_entity_poly.pdbx_strand_id
1 'polypeptide(L)'
;MSGILFLLFMIIATIRLYVLKISNRNANRLINKGAVEYGKTTSKWLAILHTLFYFSAFFEGIIRKASFDLTGFIGICLIVFSFIMLFWVMKLLGNYWSVKLIFENNHQLVHHWLFERVKHPNYFLNILPELLGVGLLFHAYMTFGVFILPYSFCLYSRIKEENQLLASISYP
;
A
#
# COMPACT_ATOMS: atom_id res chain seq x y z
N MET A 1 -22.78 11.89 -5.64
CA MET A 1 -21.87 11.57 -4.54
C MET A 1 -21.92 12.70 -3.52
N SER A 2 -21.97 12.40 -2.23
CA SER A 2 -22.02 13.44 -1.19
C SER A 2 -20.69 14.22 -1.10
N GLY A 3 -20.75 15.50 -0.70
CA GLY A 3 -19.54 16.34 -0.59
C GLY A 3 -18.50 15.80 0.41
N ILE A 4 -18.95 15.06 1.43
CA ILE A 4 -18.05 14.41 2.41
C ILE A 4 -17.17 13.33 1.78
N LEU A 5 -17.70 12.53 0.84
CA LEU A 5 -16.92 11.50 0.15
C LEU A 5 -15.82 12.11 -0.74
N PHE A 6 -16.11 13.27 -1.36
CA PHE A 6 -15.10 14.02 -2.08
C PHE A 6 -13.98 14.53 -1.16
N LEU A 7 -14.34 15.13 -0.02
CA LEU A 7 -13.36 15.58 0.97
C LEU A 7 -12.48 14.43 1.48
N LEU A 8 -13.08 13.30 1.79
CA LEU A 8 -12.37 12.09 2.24
C LEU A 8 -11.40 11.59 1.16
N PHE A 9 -11.82 11.54 -0.11
CA PHE A 9 -10.92 11.20 -1.22
C PHE A 9 -9.68 12.11 -1.25
N MET A 10 -9.88 13.42 -1.14
CA MET A 10 -8.78 14.40 -1.17
C MET A 10 -7.83 14.24 0.01
N ILE A 11 -8.34 13.95 1.20
CA ILE A 11 -7.53 13.67 2.39
C ILE A 11 -6.68 12.41 2.17
N ILE A 12 -7.30 11.31 1.73
CA ILE A 12 -6.62 10.04 1.50
C ILE A 12 -5.55 10.20 0.41
N ALA A 13 -5.88 10.87 -0.70
CA ALA A 13 -4.94 11.15 -1.79
C ALA A 13 -3.74 11.99 -1.30
N THR A 14 -3.98 13.00 -0.48
CA THR A 14 -2.92 13.85 0.08
C THR A 14 -1.99 13.05 0.99
N ILE A 15 -2.54 12.21 1.87
CA ILE A 15 -1.76 11.30 2.72
C ILE A 15 -0.91 10.36 1.85
N ARG A 16 -1.48 9.77 0.80
CA ARG A 16 -0.76 8.87 -0.12
C ARG A 16 0.39 9.58 -0.84
N LEU A 17 0.18 10.80 -1.33
CA LEU A 17 1.24 11.59 -1.96
C LEU A 17 2.35 11.96 -0.96
N TYR A 18 2.00 12.28 0.28
CA TYR A 18 2.97 12.54 1.35
C TYR A 18 3.82 11.30 1.66
N VAL A 19 3.17 10.14 1.80
CA VAL A 19 3.83 8.84 2.02
C VAL A 19 4.76 8.50 0.84
N LEU A 20 4.32 8.72 -0.40
CA LEU A 20 5.13 8.50 -1.59
C LEU A 20 6.37 9.41 -1.62
N LYS A 21 6.22 10.67 -1.21
CA LYS A 21 7.34 11.61 -1.07
C LYS A 21 8.38 11.11 -0.08
N ILE A 22 7.95 10.60 1.09
CA ILE A 22 8.85 9.98 2.07
C ILE A 22 9.55 8.76 1.47
N SER A 23 8.78 7.88 0.81
CA SER A 23 9.34 6.70 0.15
C SER A 23 10.44 7.06 -0.86
N ASN A 24 10.21 8.07 -1.70
CA ASN A 24 11.18 8.49 -2.71
C ASN A 24 12.44 9.08 -2.06
N ARG A 25 12.29 9.85 -0.99
CA ARG A 25 13.44 10.37 -0.23
C ARG A 25 14.28 9.24 0.37
N ASN A 26 13.63 8.25 0.99
CA ASN A 26 14.31 7.09 1.55
C ASN A 26 14.99 6.27 0.47
N ALA A 27 14.28 5.97 -0.63
CA ALA A 27 14.81 5.24 -1.77
C ALA A 27 16.07 5.88 -2.35
N ASN A 28 16.05 7.19 -2.62
CA ASN A 28 17.21 7.90 -3.15
C ASN A 28 18.39 7.84 -2.18
N ARG A 29 18.13 7.94 -0.87
CA ARG A 29 19.17 7.86 0.14
C ARG A 29 19.80 6.47 0.24
N LEU A 30 19.02 5.40 0.09
CA LEU A 30 19.53 4.03 0.04
C LEU A 30 20.36 3.80 -1.23
N ILE A 31 19.85 4.23 -2.39
CA ILE A 31 20.57 4.12 -3.68
C ILE A 31 21.91 4.88 -3.62
N ASN A 32 21.93 6.09 -3.04
CA ASN A 32 23.16 6.86 -2.86
C ASN A 32 24.19 6.18 -1.93
N LYS A 33 23.76 5.23 -1.09
CA LYS A 33 24.63 4.41 -0.25
C LYS A 33 25.08 3.11 -0.94
N GLY A 34 24.74 2.91 -2.22
CA GLY A 34 25.08 1.72 -2.98
C GLY A 34 24.03 0.60 -2.90
N ALA A 35 22.83 0.88 -2.35
CA ALA A 35 21.73 -0.09 -2.37
C ALA A 35 21.21 -0.32 -3.79
N VAL A 36 20.73 -1.54 -4.05
CA VAL A 36 20.20 -1.94 -5.36
C VAL A 36 18.68 -2.03 -5.31
N GLU A 37 18.03 -1.50 -6.34
CA GLU A 37 16.57 -1.60 -6.51
C GLU A 37 16.22 -2.86 -7.31
N TYR A 38 15.40 -3.72 -6.71
CA TYR A 38 14.88 -4.96 -7.27
C TYR A 38 13.40 -4.81 -7.65
N GLY A 39 12.89 -5.70 -8.51
CA GLY A 39 11.44 -5.76 -8.78
C GLY A 39 10.85 -4.45 -9.32
N LYS A 40 11.62 -3.67 -10.10
CA LYS A 40 11.20 -2.35 -10.62
C LYS A 40 9.89 -2.42 -11.39
N THR A 41 9.75 -3.42 -12.26
CA THR A 41 8.55 -3.65 -13.07
C THR A 41 7.34 -3.97 -12.20
N THR A 42 7.48 -4.90 -11.25
CA THR A 42 6.41 -5.30 -10.32
C THR A 42 6.00 -4.14 -9.42
N SER A 43 6.95 -3.36 -8.91
CA SER A 43 6.70 -2.16 -8.11
C SER A 43 5.96 -1.08 -8.91
N LYS A 44 6.33 -0.88 -10.18
CA LYS A 44 5.65 0.06 -11.08
C LYS A 44 4.21 -0.38 -11.35
N TRP A 45 3.99 -1.66 -11.66
CA TRP A 45 2.64 -2.19 -11.89
C TRP A 45 1.76 -2.09 -10.64
N LEU A 46 2.31 -2.38 -9.46
CA LEU A 46 1.56 -2.27 -8.20
C LEU A 46 1.13 -0.83 -7.94
N ALA A 47 2.01 0.15 -8.19
CA ALA A 47 1.68 1.57 -8.07
C ALA A 47 0.61 2.02 -9.08
N ILE A 48 0.69 1.56 -10.33
CA ILE A 48 -0.31 1.83 -11.37
C ILE A 48 -1.66 1.24 -10.98
N LEU A 49 -1.71 -0.05 -10.61
CA LEU A 49 -2.94 -0.73 -10.22
C LEU A 49 -3.57 -0.08 -9.00
N HIS A 50 -2.78 0.30 -8.00
CA HIS A 50 -3.27 0.97 -6.81
C HIS A 50 -3.86 2.34 -7.14
N THR A 51 -3.19 3.12 -7.99
CA THR A 51 -3.68 4.43 -8.44
C THR A 51 -4.97 4.29 -9.25
N LEU A 52 -5.00 3.37 -10.20
CA LEU A 52 -6.18 3.08 -11.01
C LEU A 52 -7.37 2.62 -10.15
N PHE A 53 -7.14 1.73 -9.18
CA PHE A 53 -8.18 1.29 -8.25
C PHE A 53 -8.82 2.49 -7.52
N TYR A 54 -7.99 3.40 -7.00
CA TYR A 54 -8.45 4.60 -6.30
C TYR A 54 -9.36 5.48 -7.17
N PHE A 55 -8.92 5.78 -8.39
CA PHE A 55 -9.70 6.61 -9.31
C PHE A 55 -10.95 5.88 -9.81
N SER A 56 -10.85 4.59 -10.14
CA SER A 56 -12.00 3.77 -10.54
C SER A 56 -13.06 3.73 -9.44
N ALA A 57 -12.67 3.51 -8.18
CA ALA A 57 -13.59 3.50 -7.06
C ALA A 57 -14.27 4.86 -6.87
N PHE A 58 -13.50 5.95 -6.95
CA PHE A 58 -14.03 7.31 -6.85
C PHE A 58 -15.03 7.63 -7.97
N PHE A 59 -14.69 7.33 -9.23
CA PHE A 59 -15.59 7.58 -10.36
C PHE A 59 -16.82 6.66 -10.33
N GLU A 60 -16.67 5.40 -9.92
CA GLU A 60 -17.82 4.52 -9.70
C GLU A 60 -18.76 5.09 -8.62
N GLY A 61 -18.21 5.61 -7.52
CA GLY A 61 -18.99 6.30 -6.49
C GLY A 61 -19.72 7.55 -7.00
N ILE A 62 -19.11 8.31 -7.93
CA ILE A 62 -19.78 9.42 -8.63
C ILE A 62 -20.97 8.90 -9.45
N ILE A 63 -20.75 7.91 -10.31
CA ILE A 63 -21.75 7.35 -11.23
C ILE A 63 -22.92 6.75 -10.46
N ARG A 64 -22.63 5.97 -9.42
CA ARG A 64 -23.63 5.34 -8.55
C ARG A 64 -24.30 6.32 -7.59
N LYS A 65 -23.84 7.58 -7.55
CA LYS A 65 -24.28 8.60 -6.61
C LYS A 65 -24.16 8.13 -5.15
N ALA A 66 -23.07 7.44 -4.81
CA ALA A 66 -22.82 6.93 -3.48
C ALA A 66 -23.05 8.00 -2.40
N SER A 67 -23.70 7.60 -1.32
CA SER A 67 -23.95 8.40 -0.12
C SER A 67 -23.14 7.81 1.04
N PHE A 68 -22.88 8.64 2.06
CA PHE A 68 -22.22 8.16 3.25
C PHE A 68 -23.25 7.46 4.15
N ASP A 69 -23.14 6.14 4.25
CA ASP A 69 -24.00 5.25 5.03
C ASP A 69 -23.17 4.37 5.97
N LEU A 70 -23.79 3.35 6.57
CA LEU A 70 -23.08 2.39 7.43
C LEU A 70 -21.94 1.67 6.70
N THR A 71 -22.12 1.34 5.41
CA THR A 71 -21.09 0.72 4.56
C THR A 71 -19.88 1.65 4.41
N GLY A 72 -20.15 2.93 4.13
CA GLY A 72 -19.12 3.96 4.05
C GLY A 72 -18.39 4.17 5.38
N PHE A 73 -19.12 4.13 6.50
CA PHE A 73 -18.52 4.22 7.84
C PHE A 73 -17.56 3.05 8.12
N ILE A 74 -17.96 1.81 7.83
CA ILE A 74 -17.10 0.63 7.92
C ILE A 74 -15.86 0.81 7.03
N GLY A 75 -16.06 1.35 5.82
CA GLY A 75 -14.98 1.69 4.89
C GLY A 75 -13.95 2.65 5.51
N ILE A 76 -14.41 3.72 6.16
CA ILE A 76 -13.53 4.66 6.88
C ILE A 76 -12.77 3.95 8.00
N CYS A 77 -13.44 3.13 8.83
CA CYS A 77 -12.77 2.42 9.92
C CYS A 77 -11.60 1.56 9.42
N LEU A 78 -11.77 0.88 8.28
CA LEU A 78 -10.71 0.09 7.65
C LEU A 78 -9.57 0.95 7.10
N ILE A 79 -9.89 2.10 6.47
CA ILE A 79 -8.87 3.05 5.98
C ILE A 79 -8.06 3.63 7.12
N VAL A 80 -8.72 4.02 8.23
CA VAL A 80 -8.05 4.55 9.41
C VAL A 80 -7.13 3.49 10.02
N PHE A 81 -7.63 2.26 10.18
CA PHE A 81 -6.81 1.14 10.63
C PHE A 81 -5.59 0.93 9.72
N SER A 82 -5.78 0.93 8.40
CA SER A 82 -4.70 0.81 7.42
C SER A 82 -3.63 1.87 7.63
N PHE A 83 -4.02 3.14 7.73
CA PHE A 83 -3.06 4.22 7.90
C PHE A 83 -2.32 4.16 9.24
N ILE A 84 -3.00 3.79 10.32
CA ILE A 84 -2.33 3.56 11.61
C ILE A 84 -1.23 2.51 11.46
N MET A 85 -1.55 1.38 10.81
CA MET A 85 -0.59 0.30 10.58
C MET A 85 0.54 0.72 9.64
N LEU A 86 0.23 1.47 8.58
CA LEU A 86 1.22 2.02 7.66
C LEU A 86 2.22 2.90 8.40
N PHE A 87 1.74 3.89 9.17
CA PHE A 87 2.62 4.78 9.91
C PHE A 87 3.43 4.05 10.98
N TRP A 88 2.85 3.02 11.60
CA TRP A 88 3.58 2.20 12.55
C TRP A 88 4.72 1.41 11.88
N VAL A 89 4.44 0.74 10.76
CA VAL A 89 5.46 0.02 9.98
C VAL A 89 6.53 0.97 9.43
N MET A 90 6.12 2.15 8.95
CA MET A 90 7.03 3.23 8.55
C MET A 90 7.94 3.66 9.69
N LYS A 91 7.41 3.78 10.91
CA LYS A 91 8.22 4.14 12.10
C LYS A 91 9.22 3.04 12.46
N LEU A 92 8.81 1.77 12.41
CA LEU A 92 9.67 0.64 12.76
C LEU A 92 10.82 0.43 11.78
N LEU A 93 10.55 0.53 10.47
CA LEU A 93 11.57 0.44 9.42
C LEU A 93 12.33 1.76 9.23
N GLY A 94 11.69 2.86 9.61
CA GLY A 94 12.18 4.23 9.52
C GLY A 94 12.73 4.56 8.14
N ASN A 95 14.04 4.62 8.13
CA ASN A 95 14.89 5.08 7.07
C ASN A 95 15.04 4.05 5.91
N TYR A 96 14.74 2.79 6.20
CA TYR A 96 14.71 1.68 5.24
C TYR A 96 13.33 1.49 4.59
N TRP A 97 12.29 2.17 5.09
CA TRP A 97 10.95 2.05 4.52
C TRP A 97 10.88 2.72 3.14
N SER A 98 10.45 1.95 2.15
CA SER A 98 10.20 2.40 0.77
C SER A 98 9.16 1.50 0.11
N VAL A 99 8.34 2.05 -0.78
CA VAL A 99 7.43 1.28 -1.64
C VAL A 99 8.19 0.45 -2.69
N LYS A 100 9.37 0.94 -3.10
CA LYS A 100 10.30 0.23 -3.98
C LYS A 100 11.10 -0.78 -3.17
N LEU A 101 11.40 -1.93 -3.77
CA LEU A 101 12.22 -2.97 -3.17
C LEU A 101 13.69 -2.58 -3.28
N ILE A 102 14.28 -2.08 -2.19
CA ILE A 102 15.67 -1.62 -2.19
C ILE A 102 16.41 -2.31 -1.06
N PHE A 103 17.48 -3.04 -1.40
CA PHE A 103 18.31 -3.75 -0.45
C PHE A 103 19.77 -3.31 -0.55
N GLU A 104 20.42 -3.19 0.60
CA GLU A 104 21.87 -3.02 0.72
C GLU A 104 22.52 -4.41 0.86
N ASN A 105 23.77 -4.58 0.42
CA ASN A 105 24.46 -5.89 0.51
C ASN A 105 24.54 -6.44 1.95
N ASN A 106 24.61 -5.55 2.96
CA ASN A 106 24.63 -5.91 4.38
C ASN A 106 23.32 -5.51 5.08
N HIS A 107 22.17 -5.69 4.41
CA HIS A 107 20.88 -5.28 4.94
C HIS A 107 20.58 -5.97 6.28
N GLN A 108 20.39 -5.18 7.34
CA GLN A 108 20.00 -5.69 8.64
C GLN A 108 18.48 -5.79 8.74
N LEU A 109 17.98 -6.98 9.05
CA LEU A 109 16.56 -7.20 9.27
C LEU A 109 16.12 -6.56 10.57
N VAL A 110 14.95 -5.91 10.55
CA VAL A 110 14.35 -5.34 11.76
C VAL A 110 13.71 -6.45 12.58
N HIS A 111 14.27 -6.73 13.75
CA HIS A 111 13.72 -7.66 14.72
C HIS A 111 12.66 -6.97 15.58
N HIS A 112 11.40 -7.18 15.25
CA HIS A 112 10.26 -6.72 16.03
C HIS A 112 9.10 -7.73 15.88
N TRP A 113 8.37 -8.00 16.97
CA TRP A 113 7.33 -9.03 17.04
C TRP A 113 6.29 -8.94 15.89
N LEU A 114 6.02 -7.72 15.41
CA LEU A 114 5.11 -7.47 14.29
C LEU A 114 5.59 -8.17 13.02
N PHE A 115 6.88 -8.06 12.69
CA PHE A 115 7.47 -8.67 11.49
C PHE A 115 7.70 -10.18 11.67
N GLU A 116 7.81 -10.66 12.90
CA GLU A 116 7.92 -12.09 13.22
C GLU A 116 6.58 -12.81 13.11
N ARG A 117 5.49 -12.18 13.55
CA ARG A 117 4.14 -12.78 13.54
C ARG A 117 3.39 -12.55 12.22
N VAL A 118 3.56 -11.39 11.60
CA VAL A 118 2.86 -11.02 10.37
C VAL A 118 3.87 -10.90 9.25
N LYS A 119 3.89 -11.88 8.36
CA LYS A 119 4.72 -11.84 7.16
C LYS A 119 4.25 -10.68 6.27
N HIS A 120 5.11 -9.70 6.03
CA HIS A 120 4.84 -8.50 5.23
C HIS A 120 3.65 -7.64 5.72
N PRO A 121 3.76 -6.98 6.89
CA PRO A 121 2.65 -6.24 7.49
C PRO A 121 2.14 -5.09 6.61
N ASN A 122 2.99 -4.48 5.77
CA ASN A 122 2.56 -3.45 4.82
C ASN A 122 1.46 -3.92 3.87
N TYR A 123 1.47 -5.19 3.47
CA TYR A 123 0.51 -5.74 2.51
C TYR A 123 -0.78 -6.16 3.21
N PHE A 124 -0.69 -6.90 4.31
CA PHE A 124 -1.86 -7.46 4.98
C PHE A 124 -2.55 -6.52 5.95
N LEU A 125 -1.80 -5.64 6.63
CA LEU A 125 -2.36 -4.72 7.64
C LEU A 125 -2.60 -3.30 7.10
N ASN A 126 -2.07 -2.97 5.92
CA ASN A 126 -2.27 -1.68 5.28
C ASN A 126 -2.94 -1.82 3.90
N ILE A 127 -2.27 -2.39 2.88
CA ILE A 127 -2.84 -2.42 1.51
C ILE A 127 -4.21 -3.10 1.46
N LEU A 128 -4.35 -4.29 2.04
CA LEU A 128 -5.60 -5.05 2.02
C LEU A 128 -6.77 -4.29 2.69
N PRO A 129 -6.69 -3.87 3.97
CA PRO A 129 -7.79 -3.13 4.60
C PRO A 129 -8.06 -1.79 3.93
N GLU A 130 -7.06 -1.14 3.35
CA GLU A 130 -7.28 0.11 2.62
C GLU A 130 -8.07 -0.07 1.34
N LEU A 131 -7.73 -1.05 0.51
CA LEU A 131 -8.47 -1.33 -0.72
C LEU A 131 -9.90 -1.73 -0.41
N LEU A 132 -10.09 -2.58 0.60
CA LEU A 132 -11.41 -2.93 1.12
C LEU A 132 -12.16 -1.68 1.59
N GLY A 133 -11.50 -0.82 2.37
CA GLY A 133 -12.10 0.37 2.91
C GLY A 133 -12.48 1.40 1.85
N VAL A 134 -11.62 1.65 0.86
CA VAL A 134 -11.88 2.55 -0.27
C VAL A 134 -13.05 2.05 -1.12
N GLY A 135 -13.07 0.76 -1.46
CA GLY A 135 -14.17 0.24 -2.26
C GLY A 135 -15.50 0.23 -1.50
N LEU A 136 -15.51 0.00 -0.18
CA LEU A 136 -16.72 0.15 0.64
C LEU A 136 -17.14 1.62 0.76
N LEU A 137 -16.19 2.54 0.91
CA LEU A 137 -16.44 3.98 1.03
C LEU A 137 -17.19 4.56 -0.17
N PHE A 138 -16.87 4.08 -1.38
CA PHE A 138 -17.49 4.53 -2.63
C PHE A 138 -18.53 3.56 -3.21
N HIS A 139 -18.89 2.49 -2.48
CA HIS A 139 -19.76 1.39 -2.97
C HIS A 139 -19.30 0.84 -4.33
N ALA A 140 -17.98 0.70 -4.50
CA ALA A 140 -17.31 0.41 -5.75
C ALA A 140 -17.15 -1.09 -6.03
N TYR A 141 -18.28 -1.80 -6.10
CA TYR A 141 -18.30 -3.26 -6.28
C TYR A 141 -17.73 -3.71 -7.63
N MET A 142 -17.94 -2.93 -8.70
CA MET A 142 -17.38 -3.27 -10.01
C MET A 142 -15.86 -3.11 -10.00
N THR A 143 -15.36 -2.04 -9.37
CA THR A 143 -13.94 -1.81 -9.17
C THR A 143 -13.29 -2.99 -8.43
N PHE A 144 -13.92 -3.52 -7.37
CA PHE A 144 -13.42 -4.76 -6.74
C PHE A 144 -13.36 -5.93 -7.73
N GLY A 145 -14.45 -6.20 -8.44
CA GLY A 145 -14.52 -7.33 -9.37
C GLY A 145 -13.45 -7.27 -10.46
N VAL A 146 -13.17 -6.07 -10.98
CA VAL A 146 -12.18 -5.88 -12.05
C VAL A 146 -10.75 -5.96 -11.51
N PHE A 147 -10.47 -5.37 -10.36
CA PHE A 147 -9.10 -5.21 -9.87
C PHE A 147 -8.61 -6.35 -8.98
N ILE A 148 -9.49 -7.16 -8.39
CA ILE A 148 -9.09 -8.21 -7.43
C ILE A 148 -8.08 -9.19 -8.03
N LEU A 149 -8.29 -9.66 -9.26
CA LEU A 149 -7.38 -10.60 -9.93
C LEU A 149 -6.03 -9.97 -10.29
N PRO A 150 -5.97 -8.86 -11.08
CA PRO A 150 -4.68 -8.26 -11.44
C PRO A 150 -3.92 -7.74 -10.22
N TYR A 151 -4.61 -7.19 -9.22
CA TYR A 151 -3.98 -6.73 -7.99
C TYR A 151 -3.40 -7.89 -7.18
N SER A 152 -4.15 -8.97 -7.00
CA SER A 152 -3.69 -10.15 -6.27
C SER A 152 -2.49 -10.80 -6.95
N PHE A 153 -2.51 -10.91 -8.29
CA PHE A 153 -1.38 -11.44 -9.05
C PHE A 153 -0.11 -10.58 -8.92
N CYS A 154 -0.26 -9.25 -9.03
CA CYS A 154 0.85 -8.32 -8.89
C CYS A 154 1.42 -8.35 -7.47
N LEU A 155 0.56 -8.34 -6.45
CA LEU A 155 0.95 -8.42 -5.05
C LEU A 155 1.62 -9.76 -4.72
N TYR A 156 1.10 -10.87 -5.25
CA TYR A 156 1.73 -12.19 -5.09
C TYR A 156 3.14 -12.22 -5.70
N SER A 157 3.29 -11.71 -6.91
CA SER A 157 4.61 -11.62 -7.58
C SER A 157 5.57 -10.77 -6.75
N ARG A 158 5.09 -9.65 -6.18
CA ARG A 158 5.88 -8.78 -5.32
C ARG A 158 6.34 -9.46 -4.03
N ILE A 159 5.44 -10.19 -3.37
CA ILE A 159 5.73 -10.97 -2.16
C ILE A 159 6.72 -12.09 -2.47
N LYS A 160 6.59 -12.77 -3.61
CA LYS A 160 7.51 -13.82 -4.04
C LYS A 160 8.92 -13.28 -4.24
N GLU A 161 9.07 -12.17 -4.97
CA GLU A 161 10.35 -11.49 -5.15
C GLU A 161 10.98 -11.07 -3.82
N GLU A 162 10.20 -10.49 -2.92
CA GLU A 162 10.67 -10.07 -1.60
C GLU A 162 11.16 -11.25 -0.76
N ASN A 163 10.41 -12.36 -0.74
CA ASN A 163 10.81 -13.56 -0.02
C ASN A 163 12.10 -14.18 -0.57
N GLN A 164 12.29 -14.17 -1.90
CA GLN A 164 13.53 -14.65 -2.51
C GLN A 164 14.75 -13.81 -2.09
N LEU A 165 14.59 -12.48 -2.03
CA LEU A 165 15.65 -11.60 -1.56
C LEU A 165 15.94 -11.79 -0.07
N LEU A 166 14.90 -11.85 0.77
CA LEU A 166 15.06 -12.10 2.20
C LEU A 166 15.76 -13.45 2.46
N ALA A 167 15.45 -14.49 1.68
CA ALA A 167 16.13 -15.77 1.77
C ALA A 167 17.62 -15.66 1.38
N SER A 168 17.97 -14.87 0.35
CA SER A 168 19.37 -14.69 -0.07
C SER A 168 20.23 -13.91 0.93
N ILE A 169 19.61 -13.05 1.74
CA ILE A 169 20.31 -12.20 2.74
C ILE A 169 20.38 -12.93 4.10
N SER A 170 19.48 -13.87 4.36
CA SER A 170 19.42 -14.62 5.63
C SER A 170 20.42 -15.77 5.74
N TYR A 171 21.20 -16.05 4.69
CA TYR A 171 22.31 -17.02 4.73
C TYR A 171 23.65 -16.29 4.91
N PRO A 172 24.24 -16.28 6.11
CA PRO A 172 25.69 -16.31 6.27
C PRO A 172 26.27 -17.68 5.87
#